data_AF-A0A6L9ZYU0-F1
#
_entry.id   AF-A0A6L9ZYU0-F1
#
_cell.length_a   1.000
_cell.length_b   1.000
_cell.length_c   1.000
_cell.angle_alpha   90.00
_cell.angle_beta   90.00
_cell.angle_gamma   90.00
#
_symmetry.space_group_name_H-M   'P 1'
#
loop_
_entity.id
_entity.type
_entity.pdbx_description
1 polymer ?
#
loop_
_entity_poly.entity_id
_entity_poly.type
_entity_poly.pdbx_seq_one_letter_code
_entity_poly.pdbx_strand_id
1 'polypeptide(L)'
;MPGNPALSRRAASGGCQCGATDTQLEIEHIQPLSKGGSNRVSNLAIACHSCNQTKSNQEIEQFLSGKSNVLQQILSQAKKPLADAAAVNATRWKLYNKLKLTGLPVEVGSGGLTKFNRCSQNLPKTHWLDAACVGTSTPDRLIIKDVKKPLIITATGHGSRQMCRTDKHGFPVRYVPRFKFIKGYQTGDIVKAIVTKGKKQGVYVGRVAVRTTGSFNIKTKNGLVQGISHKYCQPIHKKDGYAYV
;
A
#
# COMPACT_ATOMS: atom_id res chain seq x y z
N MET A 1 25.92 9.20 2.21
CA MET A 1 25.70 8.02 3.08
C MET A 1 24.22 7.70 3.09
N PRO A 2 23.74 6.59 2.49
CA PRO A 2 22.32 6.25 2.57
C PRO A 2 21.98 5.93 4.03
N GLY A 3 21.07 6.70 4.62
CA GLY A 3 20.69 6.58 6.04
C GLY A 3 20.27 5.16 6.41
N ASN A 4 20.62 4.75 7.63
CA ASN A 4 20.38 3.40 8.14
C ASN A 4 18.89 3.01 8.01
N PRO A 5 18.53 2.03 7.15
CA PRO A 5 17.14 1.66 6.88
C PRO A 5 16.40 1.09 8.10
N ALA A 6 17.12 0.72 9.17
CA ALA A 6 16.53 0.34 10.45
C ALA A 6 15.80 1.50 11.14
N LEU A 7 16.34 2.73 11.06
CA LEU A 7 15.75 3.92 11.66
C LEU A 7 14.47 4.34 10.93
N SER A 8 14.46 4.22 9.61
CA SER A 8 13.29 4.51 8.76
C SER A 8 12.04 3.68 9.11
N ARG A 9 12.19 2.49 9.72
CA ARG A 9 11.04 1.62 10.02
C ARG A 9 10.48 1.79 11.43
N ARG A 10 11.27 2.30 12.40
CA ARG A 10 10.72 2.72 13.70
C ARG A 10 9.72 3.88 13.56
N ALA A 11 9.88 4.68 12.50
CA ALA A 11 8.97 5.76 12.12
C ALA A 11 7.55 5.31 11.72
N ALA A 12 7.35 4.03 11.38
CA ALA A 12 6.05 3.55 10.88
C ALA A 12 5.04 3.24 12.01
N SER A 13 5.50 3.12 13.26
CA SER A 13 4.65 2.76 14.41
C SER A 13 4.99 3.49 15.72
N GLY A 14 6.08 4.26 15.78
CA GLY A 14 6.44 5.10 16.93
C GLY A 14 6.35 6.56 16.56
N GLY A 15 5.35 7.26 17.08
CA GLY A 15 5.19 8.71 16.89
C GLY A 15 6.30 9.51 17.60
N CYS A 16 6.36 10.82 17.31
CA CYS A 16 7.10 11.79 18.12
C CYS A 16 6.76 11.61 19.62
N GLN A 17 7.66 12.00 20.53
CA GLN A 17 7.35 12.04 21.98
C GLN A 17 6.11 12.92 22.30
N CYS A 18 5.76 13.80 21.36
CA CYS A 18 4.59 14.68 21.34
C CYS A 18 3.34 14.11 20.65
N GLY A 19 3.42 12.92 20.03
CA GLY A 19 2.32 12.34 19.23
C GLY A 19 2.17 12.93 17.83
N ALA A 20 3.00 13.91 17.43
CA ALA A 20 2.92 14.50 16.10
C ALA A 20 3.13 13.45 14.99
N THR A 21 2.25 13.50 14.00
CA THR A 21 2.27 12.69 12.78
C THR A 21 2.44 13.62 11.57
N ASP A 22 2.86 13.06 10.44
CA ASP A 22 2.97 13.80 9.16
C ASP A 22 3.80 15.10 9.16
N THR A 23 4.64 15.29 10.19
CA THR A 23 5.65 16.35 10.26
C THR A 23 7.05 15.82 9.95
N GLN A 24 7.99 16.73 9.67
CA GLN A 24 9.40 16.44 9.57
C GLN A 24 9.92 15.95 10.94
N LEU A 25 10.63 14.82 10.91
CA LEU A 25 11.16 14.18 12.09
C LEU A 25 12.69 14.08 12.00
N GLU A 26 13.32 14.17 13.14
CA GLU A 26 14.77 14.15 13.33
C GLU A 26 15.16 12.89 14.11
N ILE A 27 16.40 12.46 13.89
CA ILE A 27 17.02 11.43 14.72
C ILE A 27 17.36 12.06 16.05
N GLU A 28 16.89 11.44 17.13
CA GLU A 28 17.16 11.90 18.49
C GLU A 28 17.87 10.81 19.29
N HIS A 29 18.86 11.21 20.08
CA HIS A 29 19.58 10.32 20.98
C HIS A 29 18.85 10.24 22.32
N ILE A 30 18.51 9.01 22.74
CA ILE A 30 17.85 8.73 24.02
C ILE A 30 18.75 9.21 25.17
N GLN A 31 19.99 8.71 25.21
CA GLN A 31 21.09 9.27 25.98
C GLN A 31 21.90 10.20 25.06
N PRO A 32 22.03 11.50 25.37
CA PRO A 32 22.77 12.46 24.56
C PRO A 32 24.23 12.06 24.34
N LEU A 33 24.78 12.35 23.15
CA LEU A 33 26.20 12.09 22.85
C LEU A 33 27.14 12.81 23.83
N SER A 34 26.80 14.04 24.22
CA SER A 34 27.57 14.83 25.21
C SER A 34 27.61 14.22 26.60
N LYS A 35 26.75 13.24 26.89
CA LYS A 35 26.69 12.50 28.16
C LYS A 35 27.07 11.02 27.99
N GLY A 36 27.87 10.70 26.96
CA GLY A 36 28.36 9.34 26.72
C GLY A 36 27.40 8.44 25.95
N GLY A 37 26.32 8.99 25.38
CA GLY A 37 25.44 8.27 24.48
C GLY A 37 26.14 7.74 23.23
N SER A 38 25.57 6.71 22.60
CA SER A 38 26.13 6.08 21.40
C SER A 38 25.26 6.28 20.15
N ASN A 39 25.84 6.08 18.97
CA ASN A 39 25.10 6.03 17.70
C ASN A 39 24.45 4.66 17.42
N ARG A 40 24.39 3.76 18.42
CA ARG A 40 23.73 2.46 18.27
C ARG A 40 22.24 2.67 18.09
N VAL A 41 21.59 1.83 17.29
CA VAL A 41 20.13 1.91 17.05
C VAL A 41 19.33 1.76 18.35
N SER A 42 19.87 1.09 19.37
CA SER A 42 19.29 1.01 20.71
C SER A 42 19.31 2.32 21.50
N ASN A 43 20.05 3.33 21.05
CA ASN A 43 20.08 4.67 21.64
C ASN A 43 19.40 5.73 20.75
N LEU A 44 18.79 5.31 19.64
CA LEU A 44 18.18 6.23 18.68
C LEU A 44 16.66 6.13 18.73
N ALA A 45 16.03 7.30 18.88
CA ALA A 45 14.61 7.55 18.78
C ALA A 45 14.35 8.56 17.65
N ILE A 46 13.08 8.94 17.50
CA ILE A 46 12.63 9.91 16.50
C ILE A 46 11.85 11.00 17.23
N ALA A 47 12.16 12.26 16.94
CA ALA A 47 11.52 13.44 17.52
C ALA A 47 11.08 14.42 16.42
N CYS A 48 10.07 15.26 16.68
CA CYS A 48 9.91 16.46 15.85
C CYS A 48 10.97 17.50 16.23
N HIS A 49 11.18 18.49 15.37
CA HIS A 49 12.16 19.56 15.60
C HIS A 49 12.00 20.24 16.97
N SER A 50 10.77 20.61 17.36
CA SER A 50 10.53 21.28 18.64
C SER A 50 10.86 20.37 19.83
N CYS A 51 10.43 19.11 19.82
CA CYS A 51 10.78 18.16 20.89
C CYS A 51 12.27 17.89 20.98
N ASN A 52 12.95 17.76 19.84
CA ASN A 52 14.39 17.55 19.79
C ASN A 52 15.14 18.74 20.42
N GLN A 53 14.75 19.96 20.02
CA GLN A 53 15.33 21.19 20.56
C GLN A 53 15.03 21.39 22.05
N THR A 54 13.80 21.10 22.51
CA THR A 54 13.44 21.25 23.93
C THR A 54 14.16 20.22 24.80
N LYS A 55 14.31 18.97 24.34
CA LYS A 55 15.07 17.97 25.08
C LYS A 55 16.54 18.37 25.13
N SER A 56 17.12 18.84 24.02
CA SER A 56 18.53 19.25 23.95
C SER A 56 19.44 18.14 24.51
N ASN A 57 20.32 18.45 25.46
CA ASN A 57 21.20 17.50 26.15
C ASN A 57 20.60 16.89 27.43
N GLN A 58 19.28 16.99 27.63
CA GLN A 58 18.61 16.33 28.76
C GLN A 58 18.53 14.81 28.55
N GLU A 59 18.58 14.08 29.65
CA GLU A 59 18.28 12.64 29.62
C GLU A 59 16.79 12.43 29.30
N ILE A 60 16.45 11.38 28.55
CA ILE A 60 15.06 11.13 28.15
C ILE A 60 14.12 10.99 29.35
N GLU A 61 14.63 10.47 30.47
CA GLU A 61 13.88 10.24 31.71
C GLU A 61 13.51 11.57 32.39
N GLN A 62 14.43 12.54 32.34
CA GLN A 62 14.19 13.89 32.86
C GLN A 62 13.16 14.63 31.98
N PHE A 63 13.35 14.55 30.66
CA PHE A 63 12.47 15.20 29.69
C PHE A 63 11.03 14.64 29.73
N LEU A 64 10.87 13.35 30.03
CA LEU A 64 9.57 12.66 30.09
C LEU A 64 9.11 12.33 31.52
N SER A 65 9.61 13.04 32.53
CA SER A 65 9.29 12.79 33.94
C SER A 65 7.78 12.75 34.25
N GLY A 66 6.96 13.56 33.57
CA GLY A 66 5.49 13.54 33.66
C GLY A 66 4.77 12.62 32.67
N LYS A 67 5.50 11.82 31.87
CA LYS A 67 4.95 10.98 30.78
C LYS A 67 5.52 9.56 30.83
N SER A 68 5.37 8.90 31.98
CA SER A 68 5.88 7.55 32.24
C SER A 68 5.51 6.53 31.16
N ASN A 69 4.27 6.55 30.66
CA ASN A 69 3.81 5.66 29.59
C ASN A 69 4.64 5.82 28.29
N VAL A 70 4.90 7.07 27.88
CA VAL A 70 5.67 7.36 26.64
C VAL A 70 7.13 6.98 26.83
N LEU A 71 7.70 7.25 28.01
CA LEU A 71 9.07 6.85 28.36
C LEU A 71 9.25 5.33 28.27
N GLN A 72 8.35 4.56 28.88
CA GLN A 72 8.39 3.09 28.85
C GLN A 72 8.23 2.55 27.42
N GLN A 73 7.37 3.16 26.61
CA GLN A 73 7.24 2.81 25.19
C GLN A 73 8.54 3.03 24.42
N ILE A 74 9.19 4.19 24.59
CA ILE A 74 10.46 4.51 23.90
C ILE A 74 11.56 3.54 24.33
N LEU A 75 11.76 3.33 25.63
CA LEU A 75 12.81 2.46 26.16
C LEU A 75 12.60 1.00 25.76
N SER A 76 11.35 0.52 25.78
CA SER A 76 11.04 -0.85 25.32
C SER A 76 11.26 -0.99 23.82
N GLN A 77 10.82 -0.03 23.01
CA GLN A 77 11.03 -0.04 21.56
C GLN A 77 12.51 0.03 21.19
N ALA A 78 13.31 0.77 21.97
CA ALA A 78 14.75 0.90 21.76
C ALA A 78 15.48 -0.44 21.88
N LYS A 79 15.06 -1.28 22.83
CA LYS A 79 15.64 -2.61 23.10
C LYS A 79 15.06 -3.73 22.23
N LYS A 80 13.95 -3.52 21.54
CA LYS A 80 13.32 -4.55 20.70
C LYS A 80 14.25 -4.99 19.55
N PRO A 81 14.44 -6.31 19.35
CA PRO A 81 15.14 -6.84 18.19
C PRO A 81 14.49 -6.39 16.88
N LEU A 82 15.30 -6.21 15.85
CA LEU A 82 14.87 -5.73 14.53
C LEU A 82 14.74 -6.87 13.51
N ALA A 83 14.34 -8.06 13.95
CA ALA A 83 14.27 -9.27 13.11
C ALA A 83 13.36 -9.08 11.90
N ASP A 84 12.15 -8.54 12.09
CA ASP A 84 11.20 -8.27 11.01
C ASP A 84 11.75 -7.25 10.02
N ALA A 85 12.40 -6.19 10.52
CA ALA A 85 13.03 -5.18 9.67
C ALA A 85 14.18 -5.79 8.85
N ALA A 86 14.98 -6.67 9.45
CA ALA A 86 16.05 -7.40 8.78
C ALA A 86 15.50 -8.32 7.68
N ALA A 87 14.44 -9.09 7.96
CA ALA A 87 13.80 -9.98 6.99
C ALA A 87 13.28 -9.19 5.78
N VAL A 88 12.55 -8.10 5.99
CA VAL A 88 12.05 -7.29 4.88
C VAL A 88 13.19 -6.59 4.14
N ASN A 89 14.25 -6.14 4.83
CA ASN A 89 15.42 -5.56 4.18
C ASN A 89 16.17 -6.58 3.31
N ALA A 90 16.29 -7.83 3.75
CA ALA A 90 16.88 -8.90 2.94
C ALA A 90 16.09 -9.13 1.65
N THR A 91 14.76 -9.23 1.73
CA THR A 91 13.88 -9.35 0.56
C THR A 91 14.01 -8.13 -0.38
N ARG A 92 14.06 -6.92 0.17
CA ARG A 92 14.25 -5.68 -0.61
C ARG A 92 15.57 -5.69 -1.36
N TRP A 93 16.67 -6.06 -0.72
CA TRP A 93 17.98 -6.14 -1.38
C TRP A 93 18.03 -7.21 -2.45
N LYS A 94 17.41 -8.37 -2.21
CA LYS A 94 17.29 -9.41 -3.23
C LYS A 94 16.53 -8.92 -4.46
N LEU A 95 15.40 -8.24 -4.25
CA LEU A 95 14.60 -7.64 -5.32
C LEU A 95 15.40 -6.57 -6.08
N TYR A 96 16.03 -5.64 -5.37
CA TYR A 96 16.82 -4.58 -5.97
C TYR A 96 17.95 -5.14 -6.84
N ASN A 97 18.69 -6.12 -6.33
CA ASN A 97 19.75 -6.78 -7.09
C ASN A 97 19.21 -7.50 -8.34
N LYS A 98 18.01 -8.08 -8.27
CA LYS A 98 17.34 -8.66 -9.45
C LYS A 98 16.89 -7.60 -10.46
N LEU A 99 16.37 -6.47 -10.01
CA LEU A 99 15.98 -5.37 -10.89
C LEU A 99 17.18 -4.77 -11.61
N LYS A 100 18.34 -4.64 -10.94
CA LYS A 100 19.58 -4.17 -11.60
C LYS A 100 19.99 -5.02 -12.80
N LEU A 101 19.74 -6.33 -12.76
CA LEU A 101 20.09 -7.23 -13.87
C LEU A 101 19.30 -6.94 -15.16
N THR A 102 18.22 -6.15 -15.09
CA THR A 102 17.47 -5.75 -16.29
C THR A 102 18.21 -4.72 -17.14
N GLY A 103 19.28 -4.10 -16.61
CA GLY A 103 20.02 -3.02 -17.28
C GLY A 103 19.28 -1.67 -17.28
N LEU A 104 18.05 -1.60 -16.77
CA LEU A 104 17.31 -0.35 -16.64
C LEU A 104 17.84 0.48 -15.46
N PRO A 105 17.74 1.82 -15.49
CA PRO A 105 18.00 2.66 -14.32
C PRO A 105 17.06 2.30 -13.17
N VAL A 106 17.63 1.93 -12.02
CA VAL A 106 16.86 1.57 -10.81
C VAL A 106 17.28 2.45 -9.65
N GLU A 107 16.33 3.23 -9.14
CA GLU A 107 16.46 3.98 -7.91
C GLU A 107 15.63 3.34 -6.79
N VAL A 108 16.10 3.49 -5.55
CA VAL A 108 15.38 3.05 -4.34
C VAL A 108 15.31 4.17 -3.32
N GLY A 109 14.17 4.29 -2.64
CA GLY A 109 13.96 5.18 -1.51
C GLY A 109 13.68 4.44 -0.20
N SER A 110 13.95 5.11 0.92
CA SER A 110 13.44 4.71 2.24
C SER A 110 12.08 5.35 2.50
N GLY A 111 11.27 4.76 3.38
CA GLY A 111 10.00 5.36 3.78
C GLY A 111 10.18 6.72 4.47
N GLY A 112 11.31 6.89 5.18
CA GLY A 112 11.70 8.17 5.78
C GLY A 112 11.98 9.25 4.72
N LEU A 113 12.71 8.91 3.66
CA LEU A 113 12.97 9.84 2.55
C LEU A 113 11.68 10.23 1.83
N THR A 114 10.79 9.27 1.55
CA THR A 114 9.49 9.57 0.95
C THR A 114 8.67 10.52 1.80
N LYS A 115 8.63 10.28 3.13
CA LYS A 115 7.95 11.19 4.05
C LYS A 115 8.59 12.58 4.05
N PHE A 116 9.92 12.67 4.10
CA PHE A 116 10.64 13.93 4.07
C PHE A 116 10.31 14.75 2.81
N ASN A 117 10.45 14.13 1.63
CA ASN A 117 10.15 14.76 0.34
C ASN A 117 8.70 15.25 0.24
N ARG A 118 7.76 14.51 0.85
CA ARG A 118 6.34 14.88 0.90
C ARG A 118 6.09 16.06 1.85
N CYS A 119 6.64 15.99 3.06
CA CYS A 119 6.46 17.01 4.09
C CYS A 119 7.13 18.33 3.71
N SER A 120 8.31 18.31 3.09
CA SER A 120 9.01 19.53 2.64
C SER A 120 8.22 20.32 1.58
N GLN A 121 7.35 19.64 0.84
CA GLN A 121 6.48 20.22 -0.18
C GLN A 121 5.06 20.50 0.31
N ASN A 122 4.77 20.33 1.61
CA ASN A 122 3.43 20.50 2.21
C ASN A 122 2.35 19.63 1.56
N LEU A 123 2.71 18.42 1.11
CA LEU A 123 1.79 17.53 0.42
C LEU A 123 1.04 16.60 1.40
N PRO A 124 -0.28 16.41 1.22
CA PRO A 124 -1.06 15.54 2.07
C PRO A 124 -0.67 14.07 1.86
N LYS A 125 -0.81 13.25 2.90
CA LYS A 125 -0.52 11.82 2.83
C LYS A 125 -1.57 11.11 1.98
N THR A 126 -1.17 10.66 0.79
CA THR A 126 -1.97 9.80 -0.08
C THR A 126 -1.04 8.81 -0.79
N HIS A 127 -1.56 7.64 -1.18
CA HIS A 127 -0.72 6.61 -1.83
C HIS A 127 -0.03 7.09 -3.11
N TRP A 128 -0.71 7.91 -3.92
CA TRP A 128 -0.15 8.38 -5.19
C TRP A 128 0.87 9.50 -5.00
N LEU A 129 0.69 10.38 -3.99
CA LEU A 129 1.67 11.40 -3.64
C LEU A 129 2.91 10.78 -2.99
N ASP A 130 2.73 9.79 -2.12
CA ASP A 130 3.85 9.03 -1.54
C ASP A 130 4.66 8.37 -2.67
N ALA A 131 4.01 7.81 -3.70
CA ALA A 131 4.68 7.22 -4.85
C ALA A 131 5.47 8.26 -5.68
N ALA A 132 4.93 9.46 -5.87
CA ALA A 132 5.61 10.56 -6.56
C ALA A 132 6.80 11.12 -5.78
N CYS A 133 6.83 10.94 -4.45
CA CYS A 133 7.89 11.43 -3.56
C CYS A 133 8.99 10.37 -3.29
N VAL A 134 9.03 9.26 -4.02
CA VAL A 134 10.01 8.18 -3.80
C VAL A 134 11.35 8.55 -4.43
N GLY A 135 12.42 8.40 -3.64
CA GLY A 135 13.79 8.47 -4.15
C GLY A 135 14.41 9.86 -4.05
N THR A 136 15.72 9.91 -4.26
CA THR A 136 16.50 11.14 -4.32
C THR A 136 16.27 11.94 -5.61
N SER A 137 15.77 11.31 -6.67
CA SER A 137 15.41 12.01 -7.91
C SER A 137 14.09 12.80 -7.81
N THR A 138 13.43 12.80 -6.64
CA THR A 138 12.23 13.61 -6.44
C THR A 138 12.63 15.09 -6.58
N PRO A 139 12.00 15.87 -7.47
CA PRO A 139 12.33 17.28 -7.61
C PRO A 139 11.87 18.08 -6.38
N ASP A 140 12.52 19.23 -6.14
CA ASP A 140 12.19 20.14 -5.03
C ASP A 140 10.73 20.61 -5.07
N ARG A 141 10.13 20.66 -6.28
CA ARG A 141 8.74 21.03 -6.49
C ARG A 141 8.07 20.10 -7.50
N LEU A 142 7.15 19.27 -7.02
CA LEU A 142 6.23 18.48 -7.84
C LEU A 142 5.11 19.37 -8.40
N ILE A 143 4.89 19.29 -9.71
CA ILE A 143 3.78 19.96 -10.37
C ILE A 143 2.55 19.03 -10.33
N ILE A 144 1.63 19.32 -9.42
CA ILE A 144 0.36 18.60 -9.31
C ILE A 144 -0.70 19.38 -10.08
N LYS A 145 -1.06 18.89 -11.27
CA LYS A 145 -2.25 19.37 -11.98
C LYS A 145 -3.50 18.91 -11.21
N ASP A 146 -4.56 19.70 -11.19
CA ASP A 146 -5.81 19.46 -10.42
C ASP A 146 -6.35 18.01 -10.53
N VAL A 147 -5.81 17.10 -9.71
CA VAL A 147 -6.18 15.68 -9.68
C VAL A 147 -7.41 15.55 -8.80
N LYS A 148 -8.59 15.73 -9.39
CA LYS A 148 -9.87 15.60 -8.67
C LYS A 148 -10.15 14.17 -8.20
N LYS A 149 -9.75 13.16 -8.99
CA LYS A 149 -9.96 11.75 -8.65
C LYS A 149 -8.90 10.86 -9.30
N PRO A 150 -8.00 10.23 -8.50
CA PRO A 150 -7.09 9.23 -9.05
C PRO A 150 -7.88 7.98 -9.47
N LEU A 151 -7.35 7.23 -10.45
CA LEU A 151 -7.88 5.93 -10.80
C LEU A 151 -7.55 4.94 -9.69
N ILE A 152 -8.58 4.46 -8.99
CA ILE A 152 -8.41 3.47 -7.92
C ILE A 152 -8.49 2.08 -8.55
N ILE A 153 -7.40 1.32 -8.39
CA ILE A 153 -7.33 -0.07 -8.81
C ILE A 153 -7.09 -1.00 -7.63
N THR A 154 -7.67 -2.19 -7.68
CA THR A 154 -7.47 -3.24 -6.69
C THR A 154 -7.00 -4.51 -7.38
N ALA A 155 -5.90 -5.10 -6.92
CA ALA A 155 -5.46 -6.39 -7.41
C ALA A 155 -6.47 -7.48 -7.01
N THR A 156 -7.04 -8.17 -7.99
CA THR A 156 -8.04 -9.24 -7.84
C THR A 156 -7.55 -10.61 -8.33
N GLY A 157 -6.35 -10.66 -8.91
CA GLY A 157 -5.71 -11.89 -9.38
C GLY A 157 -6.32 -12.49 -10.66
N HIS A 158 -5.68 -13.54 -11.18
CA HIS A 158 -6.03 -14.13 -12.48
C HIS A 158 -7.02 -15.31 -12.40
N GLY A 159 -7.53 -15.65 -11.21
CA GLY A 159 -8.47 -16.76 -10.98
C GLY A 159 -8.04 -17.64 -9.81
N SER A 160 -8.80 -18.69 -9.53
CA SER A 160 -8.46 -19.72 -8.55
C SER A 160 -8.03 -21.00 -9.28
N ARG A 161 -7.06 -21.73 -8.71
CA ARG A 161 -6.70 -23.09 -9.15
C ARG A 161 -7.65 -24.17 -8.63
N GLN A 162 -8.56 -23.79 -7.73
CA GLN A 162 -9.56 -24.70 -7.17
C GLN A 162 -10.63 -25.03 -8.23
N MET A 163 -10.64 -26.29 -8.69
CA MET A 163 -11.51 -26.78 -9.77
C MET A 163 -12.86 -27.32 -9.27
N CYS A 164 -13.07 -27.43 -7.97
CA CYS A 164 -14.35 -27.79 -7.38
C CYS A 164 -14.60 -27.01 -6.08
N ARG A 165 -15.86 -26.68 -5.80
CA ARG A 165 -16.26 -26.23 -4.48
C ARG A 165 -16.61 -27.43 -3.62
N THR A 166 -16.15 -27.42 -2.40
CA THR A 166 -16.43 -28.46 -1.40
C THR A 166 -17.57 -28.05 -0.49
N ASP A 167 -18.22 -29.02 0.14
CA ASP A 167 -19.06 -28.77 1.31
C ASP A 167 -18.22 -28.42 2.55
N LYS A 168 -18.88 -28.27 3.70
CA LYS A 168 -18.23 -28.01 4.99
C LYS A 168 -17.31 -29.14 5.46
N HIS A 169 -17.43 -30.34 4.87
CA HIS A 169 -16.64 -31.54 5.20
C HIS A 169 -15.51 -31.79 4.20
N GLY A 170 -15.37 -30.97 3.15
CA GLY A 170 -14.33 -31.12 2.13
C GLY A 170 -14.74 -31.98 0.93
N PHE A 171 -15.98 -32.45 0.85
CA PHE A 171 -16.45 -33.26 -0.29
C PHE A 171 -16.85 -32.37 -1.48
N PRO A 172 -16.44 -32.70 -2.73
CA PRO A 172 -16.80 -31.91 -3.91
C PRO A 172 -18.32 -31.86 -4.17
N VAL A 173 -18.90 -30.65 -4.26
CA VAL A 173 -20.33 -30.43 -4.55
C VAL A 173 -20.56 -29.72 -5.88
N ARG A 174 -19.63 -28.86 -6.33
CA ARG A 174 -19.76 -28.16 -7.61
C ARG A 174 -18.46 -28.12 -8.36
N TYR A 175 -18.48 -28.60 -9.59
CA TYR A 175 -17.33 -28.55 -10.49
C TYR A 175 -17.30 -27.23 -11.26
N VAL A 176 -16.11 -26.64 -11.37
CA VAL A 176 -15.88 -25.44 -12.16
C VAL A 176 -15.58 -25.88 -13.61
N PRO A 177 -16.28 -25.32 -14.62
CA PRO A 177 -16.00 -25.62 -16.01
C PRO A 177 -14.54 -25.39 -16.37
N ARG A 178 -13.94 -26.31 -17.13
CA ARG A 178 -12.55 -26.20 -17.63
C ARG A 178 -12.41 -25.10 -18.70
N PHE A 179 -13.50 -24.75 -19.38
CA PHE A 179 -13.51 -23.70 -20.39
C PHE A 179 -13.55 -22.33 -19.74
N LYS A 180 -12.44 -21.59 -19.89
CA LYS A 180 -12.29 -20.23 -19.34
C LYS A 180 -13.17 -19.20 -20.07
N PHE A 181 -13.38 -19.39 -21.36
CA PHE A 181 -14.13 -18.48 -22.23
C PHE A 181 -15.48 -19.08 -22.61
N ILE A 182 -16.54 -18.30 -22.45
CA ILE A 182 -17.89 -18.62 -22.89
C ILE A 182 -18.35 -17.52 -23.84
N LYS A 183 -18.68 -17.89 -25.08
CA LYS A 183 -19.14 -16.95 -26.13
C LYS A 183 -18.19 -15.74 -26.32
N GLY A 184 -16.88 -15.96 -26.19
CA GLY A 184 -15.86 -14.90 -26.33
C GLY A 184 -15.57 -14.06 -25.08
N TYR A 185 -16.22 -14.36 -23.95
CA TYR A 185 -16.08 -13.64 -22.69
C TYR A 185 -15.54 -14.55 -21.57
N GLN A 186 -14.83 -13.99 -20.60
CA GLN A 186 -14.44 -14.67 -19.37
C GLN A 186 -14.91 -13.88 -18.13
N THR A 187 -15.09 -14.58 -17.01
CA THR A 187 -15.43 -13.92 -15.73
C THR A 187 -14.33 -12.95 -15.34
N GLY A 188 -14.71 -11.68 -15.20
CA GLY A 188 -13.82 -10.58 -14.88
C GLY A 188 -13.68 -9.55 -15.98
N ASP A 189 -14.05 -9.86 -17.22
CA ASP A 189 -14.09 -8.87 -18.31
C ASP A 189 -15.06 -7.72 -17.94
N ILE A 190 -14.80 -6.51 -18.46
CA ILE A 190 -15.69 -5.36 -18.33
C ILE A 190 -16.44 -5.21 -19.65
N VAL A 191 -17.76 -5.14 -19.58
CA VAL A 191 -18.62 -5.01 -20.77
C VAL A 191 -19.57 -3.83 -20.64
N LYS A 192 -20.00 -3.30 -21.78
CA LYS A 192 -21.21 -2.51 -21.93
C LYS A 192 -22.30 -3.42 -22.46
N ALA A 193 -23.39 -3.60 -21.72
CA ALA A 193 -24.56 -4.31 -22.22
C ALA A 193 -25.66 -3.31 -22.57
N ILE A 194 -26.18 -3.38 -23.79
CA ILE A 194 -27.29 -2.55 -24.27
C ILE A 194 -28.48 -3.48 -24.53
N VAL A 195 -29.42 -3.53 -23.58
CA VAL A 195 -30.59 -4.40 -23.67
C VAL A 195 -31.75 -3.61 -24.22
N THR A 196 -32.22 -3.99 -25.41
CA THR A 196 -33.24 -3.24 -26.16
C THR A 196 -34.67 -3.69 -25.88
N LYS A 197 -34.88 -4.90 -25.32
CA LYS A 197 -36.21 -5.50 -25.11
C LYS A 197 -36.29 -6.28 -23.79
N GLY A 198 -37.50 -6.39 -23.24
CA GLY A 198 -37.81 -7.21 -22.06
C GLY A 198 -37.64 -6.49 -20.72
N LYS A 199 -37.87 -7.21 -19.60
CA LYS A 199 -37.91 -6.66 -18.23
C LYS A 199 -36.62 -5.94 -17.79
N LYS A 200 -35.49 -6.23 -18.41
CA LYS A 200 -34.16 -5.67 -18.08
C LYS A 200 -33.66 -4.70 -19.16
N GLN A 201 -34.57 -4.00 -19.82
CA GLN A 201 -34.22 -2.98 -20.80
C GLN A 201 -33.37 -1.90 -20.13
N GLY A 202 -32.28 -1.48 -20.80
CA GLY A 202 -31.36 -0.49 -20.25
C GLY A 202 -29.92 -0.70 -20.69
N VAL A 203 -29.06 0.19 -20.20
CA VAL A 203 -27.61 0.17 -20.44
C VAL A 203 -26.89 -0.15 -19.14
N TYR A 204 -26.05 -1.17 -19.17
CA TYR A 204 -25.29 -1.63 -18.01
C TYR A 204 -23.80 -1.65 -18.32
N VAL A 205 -22.99 -1.08 -17.44
CA VAL A 205 -21.53 -1.14 -17.56
C VAL A 205 -20.98 -1.76 -16.29
N GLY A 206 -20.14 -2.78 -16.44
CA GLY A 206 -19.57 -3.45 -15.28
C GLY A 206 -18.84 -4.74 -15.59
N ARG A 207 -18.30 -5.35 -14.52
CA ARG A 207 -17.59 -6.64 -14.62
C ARG A 207 -18.59 -7.78 -14.78
N VAL A 208 -18.31 -8.69 -15.71
CA VAL A 208 -19.14 -9.86 -15.95
C VAL A 208 -18.71 -11.07 -15.13
N ALA A 209 -19.68 -11.80 -14.61
CA ALA A 209 -19.55 -13.21 -14.28
C ALA A 209 -20.24 -14.02 -15.37
N VAL A 210 -19.44 -14.75 -16.14
CA VAL A 210 -19.96 -15.54 -17.26
C VAL A 210 -20.54 -16.84 -16.75
N ARG A 211 -21.60 -17.31 -17.41
CA ARG A 211 -22.21 -18.62 -17.18
C ARG A 211 -22.18 -19.41 -18.47
N THR A 212 -22.07 -20.74 -18.36
CA THR A 212 -22.06 -21.66 -19.51
C THR A 212 -23.27 -21.51 -20.42
N THR A 213 -24.40 -21.05 -19.89
CA THR A 213 -25.63 -20.76 -20.65
C THR A 213 -25.51 -19.61 -21.65
N GLY A 214 -24.46 -18.78 -21.56
CA GLY A 214 -24.32 -17.57 -22.38
C GLY A 214 -25.13 -16.36 -21.87
N SER A 215 -25.68 -16.46 -20.65
CA SER A 215 -26.30 -15.36 -19.91
C SER A 215 -25.43 -14.96 -18.72
N PHE A 216 -25.04 -13.70 -18.67
CA PHE A 216 -24.04 -13.18 -17.74
C PHE A 216 -24.68 -12.39 -16.61
N ASN A 217 -23.99 -12.35 -15.47
CA ASN A 217 -24.29 -11.39 -14.42
C ASN A 217 -23.32 -10.21 -14.55
N ILE A 218 -23.82 -8.98 -14.50
CA ILE A 218 -23.03 -7.75 -14.63
C ILE A 218 -23.05 -7.04 -13.28
N LYS A 219 -21.87 -6.91 -12.64
CA LYS A 219 -21.71 -6.10 -11.43
C LYS A 219 -21.51 -4.65 -11.83
N THR A 220 -22.56 -3.85 -11.69
CA THR A 220 -22.55 -2.40 -11.97
C THR A 220 -22.30 -1.61 -10.68
N LYS A 221 -22.16 -0.29 -10.79
CA LYS A 221 -22.09 0.62 -9.63
C LYS A 221 -23.37 0.58 -8.77
N ASN A 222 -24.52 0.34 -9.39
CA ASN A 222 -25.83 0.35 -8.74
C ASN A 222 -26.27 -1.05 -8.25
N GLY A 223 -25.42 -2.06 -8.40
CA GLY A 223 -25.70 -3.44 -7.98
C GLY A 223 -25.54 -4.47 -9.08
N LEU A 224 -25.96 -5.70 -8.76
CA LEU A 224 -25.80 -6.88 -9.61
C LEU A 224 -27.02 -7.07 -10.52
N VAL A 225 -26.79 -6.98 -11.83
CA VAL A 225 -27.82 -7.29 -12.84
C VAL A 225 -27.58 -8.70 -13.34
N GLN A 226 -28.52 -9.61 -13.12
CA GLN A 226 -28.35 -11.02 -13.42
C GLN A 226 -28.95 -11.41 -14.78
N GLY A 227 -28.37 -12.41 -15.43
CA GLY A 227 -28.96 -13.08 -16.60
C GLY A 227 -29.15 -12.20 -17.83
N ILE A 228 -28.14 -11.38 -18.17
CA ILE A 228 -28.08 -10.61 -19.42
C ILE A 228 -27.45 -11.48 -20.51
N SER A 229 -28.12 -11.65 -21.65
CA SER A 229 -27.58 -12.43 -22.77
C SER A 229 -26.30 -11.79 -23.32
N HIS A 230 -25.28 -12.61 -23.60
CA HIS A 230 -24.02 -12.17 -24.22
C HIS A 230 -24.21 -11.38 -25.53
N LYS A 231 -25.32 -11.60 -26.24
CA LYS A 231 -25.67 -10.89 -27.48
C LYS A 231 -25.84 -9.38 -27.27
N TYR A 232 -26.21 -8.97 -26.07
CA TYR A 232 -26.34 -7.56 -25.71
C TYR A 232 -25.03 -6.95 -25.22
N CYS A 233 -24.00 -7.77 -24.96
CA CYS A 233 -22.73 -7.34 -24.40
C CYS A 233 -21.75 -6.93 -25.51
N GLN A 234 -21.04 -5.84 -25.25
CA GLN A 234 -19.89 -5.37 -26.02
C GLN A 234 -18.68 -5.31 -25.08
N PRO A 235 -17.53 -5.89 -25.45
CA PRO A 235 -16.35 -5.85 -24.59
C PRO A 235 -15.79 -4.42 -24.51
N ILE A 236 -15.51 -3.95 -23.28
CA ILE A 236 -14.77 -2.70 -23.05
C ILE A 236 -13.32 -3.02 -22.69
N HIS A 237 -13.12 -3.94 -21.75
CA HIS A 237 -11.79 -4.29 -21.24
C HIS A 237 -11.72 -5.78 -20.92
N LYS A 238 -10.59 -6.40 -21.23
CA LYS A 238 -10.34 -7.81 -20.91
C LYS A 238 -9.81 -7.94 -19.50
N LYS A 239 -10.13 -9.05 -18.83
CA LYS A 239 -9.61 -9.34 -17.49
C LYS A 239 -8.07 -9.31 -17.50
N ASP A 240 -7.51 -8.44 -16.68
CA ASP A 240 -6.07 -8.21 -16.52
C ASP A 240 -5.59 -8.44 -15.07
N GLY A 241 -6.47 -8.90 -14.19
CA GLY A 241 -6.17 -9.13 -12.78
C GLY A 241 -6.50 -7.95 -11.87
N TYR A 242 -6.98 -6.83 -12.40
CA TYR A 242 -7.34 -5.66 -11.61
C TYR A 242 -8.85 -5.38 -11.62
N ALA A 243 -9.35 -4.79 -10.54
CA ALA A 243 -10.66 -4.13 -10.49
C ALA A 243 -10.44 -2.62 -10.50
N TYR A 244 -11.34 -1.92 -11.20
CA TYR A 244 -11.33 -0.47 -11.33
C TYR A 244 -12.56 0.08 -10.60
N VAL A 245 -12.34 0.96 -9.62
CA VAL A 245 -13.36 1.40 -8.65
C VAL A 245 -13.63 2.89 -8.76
#